data_AF-A0A2V5VN16-F1
#
_entry.id   AF-A0A2V5VN16-F1
#
_cell.length_a   1.000
_cell.length_b   1.000
_cell.length_c   1.000
_cell.angle_alpha   90.00
_cell.angle_beta   90.00
_cell.angle_gamma   90.00
#
_symmetry.space_group_name_H-M   'P 1'
#
loop_
_entity.id
_entity.type
_entity.pdbx_description
1 polymer ?
#
loop_
_entity_poly.entity_id
_entity_poly.type
_entity_poly.pdbx_seq_one_letter_code
_entity_poly.pdbx_strand_id
1 'polypeptide(L)'
;LYVQTFHAVQDYDQTVYRDPSASELRLNHFGALAFNAKVLTDFTYNTGASSLFTTPGGDSNPTALLAEKTDVNRRARNLGKALVRLKPIADAVFPDLHTTSIMFLRGKNSSGTPNPIPIGFVADPDAPNSYTDWVANRNDPYLRGWAVTNKAGVRNNGQPGDVIISWFKPLDESFDGPNYTNEIYLMVVNGLTDPAGTAADCLQEIKLNFAFPSGITGVDMLDPASGQVQTQTLPIVNTRRQLVLDLNGGDAALFKFSDGAPFVGWPAPARLILQKQSNTAAISLQGAVGARYQLEAASSLASTNWAMLTNLVLPSSPYMFTDTTSSNVSTRFYRVVGVP
;
A
#
# COMPACT_ATOMS: atom_id res chain seq x y z
N LEU A 1 6.72 16.01 4.02
CA LEU A 1 6.52 15.86 5.47
C LEU A 1 7.84 15.44 6.11
N TYR A 2 8.23 16.05 7.22
CA TYR A 2 9.39 15.60 7.99
C TYR A 2 9.02 14.35 8.79
N VAL A 3 9.83 13.30 8.65
CA VAL A 3 9.65 12.06 9.40
C VAL A 3 10.61 12.09 10.59
N GLN A 4 10.08 11.76 11.76
CA GLN A 4 10.82 11.82 12.99
C GLN A 4 11.82 10.66 13.09
N THR A 5 13.11 11.01 13.17
CA THR A 5 14.22 10.05 13.39
C THR A 5 15.17 10.51 14.51
N PHE A 6 14.84 11.59 15.23
CA PHE A 6 15.65 12.18 16.30
C PHE A 6 15.36 11.58 17.68
N HIS A 7 16.32 11.76 18.58
CA HIS A 7 16.25 11.49 20.03
C HIS A 7 15.21 12.32 20.80
N ALA A 8 14.26 12.96 20.12
CA ALA A 8 13.28 13.84 20.74
C ALA A 8 11.90 13.65 20.11
N VAL A 9 10.90 13.42 20.95
CA VAL A 9 9.47 13.48 20.65
C VAL A 9 8.92 14.75 21.26
N GLN A 10 8.34 15.60 20.44
CA GLN A 10 7.57 16.74 20.95
C GLN A 10 6.20 16.22 21.38
N ASP A 11 5.95 16.24 22.68
CA ASP A 11 4.61 16.13 23.23
C ASP A 11 4.07 17.56 23.40
N TYR A 12 2.76 17.76 23.33
CA TYR A 12 2.08 19.04 23.14
C TYR A 12 2.64 20.21 23.98
N ASP A 13 3.16 19.92 25.18
CA ASP A 13 3.66 20.92 26.13
C ASP A 13 5.12 20.66 26.59
N GLN A 14 5.80 19.61 26.11
CA GLN A 14 7.14 19.21 26.56
C GLN A 14 7.95 18.46 25.50
N THR A 15 9.27 18.69 25.48
CA THR A 15 10.19 17.88 24.67
C THR A 15 10.63 16.66 25.46
N VAL A 16 10.22 15.47 25.02
CA VAL A 16 10.63 14.19 25.61
C VAL A 16 11.81 13.65 24.81
N TYR A 17 12.97 13.49 25.45
CA TYR A 17 14.14 12.93 24.79
C TYR A 17 14.09 11.39 24.80
N ARG A 18 13.61 10.79 23.70
CA ARG A 18 13.65 9.35 23.45
C ARG A 18 13.68 9.04 21.95
N ASP A 19 14.13 7.84 21.64
CA ASP A 19 14.03 7.28 20.29
C ASP A 19 12.59 6.82 19.99
N PRO A 20 12.13 6.93 18.73
CA PRO A 20 10.90 6.27 18.30
C PRO A 20 11.11 4.76 18.28
N SER A 21 10.09 4.00 18.68
CA SER A 21 10.10 2.55 18.50
C SER A 21 9.93 2.18 17.02
N ALA A 22 10.15 0.90 16.68
CA ALA A 22 9.94 0.42 15.31
C ALA A 22 8.49 0.61 14.83
N SER A 23 7.51 0.42 15.72
CA SER A 23 6.09 0.60 15.40
C SER A 23 5.73 2.08 15.18
N GLU A 24 6.27 2.98 15.99
CA GLU A 24 6.09 4.43 15.84
C GLU A 24 6.76 4.95 14.58
N LEU A 25 7.97 4.47 14.26
CA LEU A 25 8.67 4.81 13.04
C LEU A 25 7.85 4.43 11.80
N ARG A 26 7.27 3.22 11.78
CA ARG A 26 6.37 2.76 10.72
C ARG A 26 5.14 3.66 10.59
N LEU A 27 4.47 3.94 11.72
CA LEU A 27 3.27 4.79 11.74
C LEU A 27 3.56 6.19 11.18
N ASN A 28 4.69 6.80 11.54
CA ASN A 28 5.10 8.10 11.02
C ASN A 28 5.23 8.14 9.49
N HIS A 29 5.55 7.02 8.85
CA HIS A 29 5.60 6.94 7.39
C HIS A 29 4.25 6.66 6.79
N PHE A 30 3.65 5.55 7.18
CA PHE A 30 2.47 5.06 6.50
C PHE A 30 1.22 5.87 6.88
N GLY A 31 1.18 6.44 8.08
CA GLY A 31 0.22 7.47 8.46
C GLY A 31 0.36 8.70 7.56
N ALA A 32 1.57 9.20 7.34
CA ALA A 32 1.79 10.33 6.43
C ALA A 32 1.32 10.04 4.99
N LEU A 33 1.58 8.83 4.49
CA LEU A 33 1.11 8.39 3.18
C LEU A 33 -0.42 8.26 3.12
N ALA A 34 -1.06 7.79 4.19
CA ALA A 34 -2.52 7.75 4.34
C ALA A 34 -3.12 9.17 4.38
N PHE A 35 -2.39 10.15 4.89
CA PHE A 35 -2.66 11.59 4.78
C PHE A 35 -2.19 12.21 3.46
N ASN A 36 -1.99 11.39 2.42
CA ASN A 36 -1.66 11.81 1.07
C ASN A 36 -0.32 12.53 0.90
N ALA A 37 0.61 12.44 1.85
CA ALA A 37 1.95 12.97 1.69
C ALA A 37 2.65 12.30 0.49
N LYS A 38 3.28 13.12 -0.37
CA LYS A 38 3.99 12.64 -1.58
C LYS A 38 5.50 12.63 -1.43
N VAL A 39 6.00 13.31 -0.41
CA VAL A 39 7.43 13.43 -0.09
C VAL A 39 7.60 13.22 1.40
N LEU A 40 8.43 12.25 1.76
CA LEU A 40 8.86 11.98 3.12
C LEU A 40 10.34 12.34 3.21
N THR A 41 10.70 13.19 4.15
CA THR A 41 12.06 13.67 4.34
C THR A 41 12.52 13.31 5.74
N ASP A 42 13.61 12.57 5.81
CA ASP A 42 14.34 12.38 7.06
C ASP A 42 15.40 13.44 7.17
N PHE A 43 15.38 14.16 8.29
CA PHE A 43 16.54 14.93 8.69
C PHE A 43 17.35 13.99 9.60
N THR A 44 18.56 13.63 9.20
CA THR A 44 19.44 12.76 10.01
C THR A 44 20.89 13.12 9.72
N TYR A 45 21.72 13.06 10.76
CA TYR A 45 23.17 13.11 10.63
C TYR A 45 23.73 11.77 11.06
N ASN A 46 24.72 11.26 10.33
CA ASN A 46 25.39 10.03 10.71
C ASN A 46 26.31 10.21 11.93
N THR A 47 26.43 11.39 12.53
CA THR A 47 27.32 11.66 13.68
C THR A 47 26.78 11.18 15.04
N GLY A 48 25.73 10.34 15.07
CA GLY A 48 25.07 9.87 16.30
C GLY A 48 23.94 10.80 16.81
N ALA A 49 23.62 11.86 16.06
CA ALA A 49 22.55 12.80 16.41
C ALA A 49 21.11 12.29 16.11
N SER A 50 20.99 11.10 15.51
CA SER A 50 19.69 10.45 15.26
C SER A 50 19.61 9.09 15.95
N SER A 51 18.39 8.58 16.09
CA SER A 51 18.07 7.25 16.62
C SER A 51 18.63 6.09 15.77
N LEU A 52 19.15 6.39 14.58
CA LEU A 52 19.61 5.40 13.60
C LEU A 52 21.09 5.01 13.78
N PHE A 53 21.86 5.83 14.50
CA PHE A 53 23.30 5.63 14.68
C PHE A 53 23.70 5.89 16.13
N THR A 54 24.71 5.17 16.63
CA THR A 54 25.28 5.38 17.97
C THR A 54 26.66 6.03 17.88
N THR A 55 27.03 6.86 18.86
CA THR A 55 28.35 7.50 18.96
C THR A 55 29.46 6.42 18.97
N PRO A 56 30.55 6.56 18.17
CA PRO A 56 31.04 7.77 17.49
C PRO A 56 30.33 8.14 16.17
N GLY A 57 29.27 7.43 15.79
CA GLY A 57 28.52 7.63 14.56
C GLY A 57 29.11 6.89 13.36
N GLY A 58 28.58 7.18 12.19
CA GLY A 58 28.98 6.68 10.89
C GLY A 58 28.27 5.39 10.48
N ASP A 59 28.47 5.02 9.22
CA ASP A 59 27.94 3.78 8.64
C ASP A 59 28.48 2.52 9.34
N SER A 60 29.50 2.66 10.19
CA SER A 60 30.09 1.60 11.01
C SER A 60 29.38 1.34 12.34
N ASN A 61 28.47 2.22 12.80
CA ASN A 61 27.77 2.09 14.09
C ASN A 61 26.23 2.23 13.97
N PRO A 62 25.56 1.48 13.09
CA PRO A 62 24.11 1.55 12.94
C PRO A 62 23.37 0.91 14.12
N THR A 63 22.18 1.44 14.45
CA THR A 63 21.24 0.81 15.38
C THR A 63 20.29 -0.14 14.63
N ALA A 64 19.53 -0.95 15.37
CA ALA A 64 18.47 -1.77 14.79
C ALA A 64 17.39 -0.93 14.07
N LEU A 65 17.19 0.32 14.48
CA LEU A 65 16.24 1.24 13.82
C LEU A 65 16.68 1.61 12.40
N LEU A 66 17.96 1.55 12.05
CA LEU A 66 18.39 1.76 10.66
C LEU A 66 17.87 0.65 9.73
N ALA A 67 17.86 -0.60 10.22
CA ALA A 67 17.32 -1.73 9.47
C ALA A 67 15.81 -1.58 9.28
N GLU A 68 15.09 -1.22 10.34
CA GLU A 68 13.65 -0.90 10.27
C GLU A 68 13.39 0.23 9.29
N LYS A 69 14.15 1.32 9.38
CA LYS A 69 14.06 2.46 8.48
C LYS A 69 14.27 2.07 7.02
N THR A 70 15.24 1.20 6.76
CA THR A 70 15.52 0.69 5.40
C THR A 70 14.34 -0.12 4.87
N ASP A 71 13.75 -0.99 5.69
CA ASP A 71 12.54 -1.75 5.33
C ASP A 71 11.36 -0.83 5.04
N VAL A 72 11.10 0.14 5.92
CA VAL A 72 10.01 1.11 5.76
C VAL A 72 10.20 1.95 4.51
N ASN A 73 11.42 2.43 4.23
CA ASN A 73 11.71 3.18 3.01
C ASN A 73 11.47 2.35 1.74
N ARG A 74 11.86 1.06 1.74
CA ARG A 74 11.59 0.14 0.63
C ARG A 74 10.08 -0.01 0.40
N ARG A 75 9.32 -0.24 1.47
CA ARG A 75 7.86 -0.39 1.44
C ARG A 75 7.16 0.89 0.98
N ALA A 76 7.53 2.03 1.55
CA ALA A 76 7.03 3.34 1.15
C ALA A 76 7.34 3.65 -0.32
N ARG A 77 8.53 3.30 -0.82
CA ARG A 77 8.88 3.42 -2.25
C ARG A 77 7.97 2.54 -3.12
N ASN A 78 7.71 1.31 -2.71
CA ASN A 78 6.86 0.39 -3.47
C ASN A 78 5.40 0.90 -3.52
N LEU A 79 4.83 1.29 -2.38
CA LEU A 79 3.51 1.93 -2.33
C LEU A 79 3.48 3.26 -3.10
N GLY A 80 4.57 4.02 -3.01
CA GLY A 80 4.76 5.34 -3.63
C GLY A 80 4.55 5.33 -5.14
N LYS A 81 4.87 4.22 -5.83
CA LYS A 81 4.60 4.06 -7.27
C LYS A 81 3.13 4.30 -7.62
N ALA A 82 2.21 3.80 -6.79
CA ALA A 82 0.79 4.05 -6.93
C ALA A 82 0.40 5.39 -6.30
N LEU A 83 0.83 5.65 -5.06
CA LEU A 83 0.38 6.80 -4.28
C LEU A 83 0.69 8.14 -4.93
N VAL A 84 1.80 8.33 -5.65
CA VAL A 84 2.08 9.60 -6.36
C VAL A 84 1.11 9.90 -7.51
N ARG A 85 0.35 8.90 -7.95
CA ARG A 85 -0.69 8.99 -8.99
C ARG A 85 -2.10 8.99 -8.41
N LEU A 86 -2.23 9.02 -7.10
CA LEU A 86 -3.48 9.05 -6.37
C LEU A 86 -3.67 10.40 -5.67
N LYS A 87 -4.92 10.83 -5.57
CA LYS A 87 -5.36 11.98 -4.77
C LYS A 87 -6.50 11.55 -3.83
N PRO A 88 -6.71 12.22 -2.70
CA PRO A 88 -7.84 11.92 -1.84
C PRO A 88 -9.14 12.05 -2.63
N ILE A 89 -10.14 11.23 -2.29
CA ILE A 89 -11.50 11.53 -2.73
C ILE A 89 -11.88 12.91 -2.17
N ALA A 90 -12.64 13.69 -2.94
CA ALA A 90 -12.98 15.04 -2.54
C ALA A 90 -13.77 14.99 -1.21
N ASP A 91 -13.31 15.76 -0.22
CA ASP A 91 -14.05 15.92 1.01
C ASP A 91 -15.40 16.59 0.73
N ALA A 92 -16.47 16.09 1.36
CA ALA A 92 -17.69 16.87 1.41
C ALA A 92 -17.41 18.17 2.18
N VAL A 93 -17.82 19.31 1.62
CA VAL A 93 -17.54 20.61 2.23
C VAL A 93 -18.51 20.83 3.40
N PHE A 94 -18.01 20.71 4.62
CA PHE A 94 -18.73 21.04 5.84
C PHE A 94 -18.31 22.40 6.42
N PRO A 95 -19.19 23.11 7.15
CA PRO A 95 -18.85 24.41 7.75
C PRO A 95 -17.68 24.38 8.74
N ASP A 96 -17.46 23.24 9.40
CA ASP A 96 -16.40 23.00 10.37
C ASP A 96 -15.12 22.44 9.73
N LEU A 97 -15.10 22.26 8.40
CA LEU A 97 -13.93 21.88 7.59
C LEU A 97 -13.24 20.58 8.03
N HIS A 98 -13.98 19.63 8.61
CA HIS A 98 -13.42 18.35 9.00
C HIS A 98 -13.15 17.44 7.79
N THR A 99 -12.17 16.54 7.94
CA THR A 99 -11.75 15.59 6.89
C THR A 99 -12.76 14.46 6.77
N THR A 100 -13.15 14.11 5.53
CA THR A 100 -14.10 13.02 5.28
C THR A 100 -13.57 11.92 4.38
N SER A 101 -12.47 12.18 3.67
CA SER A 101 -11.69 11.23 2.87
C SER A 101 -10.84 10.26 3.69
N ILE A 102 -10.84 10.40 5.02
CA ILE A 102 -10.13 9.55 5.98
C ILE A 102 -11.06 9.25 7.15
N MET A 103 -11.03 8.01 7.64
CA MET A 103 -11.74 7.54 8.82
C MET A 103 -10.74 6.94 9.80
N PHE A 104 -10.83 7.33 11.06
CA PHE A 104 -10.19 6.63 12.17
C PHE A 104 -11.20 5.68 12.79
N LEU A 105 -10.90 4.37 12.74
CA LEU A 105 -11.51 3.42 13.66
C LEU A 105 -10.82 3.62 15.00
N ARG A 106 -11.58 4.10 15.99
CA ARG A 106 -11.04 4.45 17.30
C ARG A 106 -10.71 3.17 18.07
N GLY A 107 -9.43 2.99 18.34
CA GLY A 107 -8.94 2.06 19.32
C GLY A 107 -9.17 2.57 20.73
N LYS A 108 -8.55 1.87 21.67
CA LYS A 108 -8.59 2.18 23.09
C LYS A 108 -7.18 2.20 23.64
N ASN A 109 -6.99 3.01 24.69
CA ASN A 109 -5.79 2.92 25.50
C ASN A 109 -5.79 1.62 26.33
N SER A 110 -4.72 1.39 27.07
CA SER A 110 -4.52 0.18 27.88
C SER A 110 -5.57 -0.02 28.99
N SER A 111 -6.26 1.05 29.38
CA SER A 111 -7.38 1.04 30.34
C SER A 111 -8.74 0.76 29.69
N GLY A 112 -8.80 0.62 28.36
CA GLY A 112 -10.03 0.40 27.62
C GLY A 112 -10.83 1.67 27.30
N THR A 113 -10.26 2.86 27.55
CA THR A 113 -10.87 4.14 27.18
C THR A 113 -10.60 4.46 25.71
N PRO A 114 -11.61 4.90 24.92
CA PRO A 114 -11.40 5.28 23.53
C PRO A 114 -10.32 6.36 23.37
N ASN A 115 -9.43 6.17 22.38
CA ASN A 115 -8.38 7.15 22.08
C ASN A 115 -8.97 8.48 21.62
N PRO A 116 -8.35 9.63 21.94
CA PRO A 116 -8.86 10.94 21.56
C PRO A 116 -8.98 11.08 20.03
N ILE A 117 -9.92 11.91 19.59
CA ILE A 117 -10.11 12.18 18.16
C ILE A 117 -9.03 13.16 17.67
N PRO A 118 -8.35 12.87 16.55
CA PRO A 118 -7.36 13.78 16.00
C PRO A 118 -7.98 15.12 15.58
N ILE A 119 -7.16 16.18 15.63
CA ILE A 119 -7.57 17.51 15.14
C ILE A 119 -7.94 17.43 13.66
N GLY A 120 -9.03 18.10 13.27
CA GLY A 120 -9.55 18.08 11.90
C GLY A 120 -10.49 16.90 11.61
N PHE A 121 -10.85 16.12 12.62
CA PHE A 121 -11.83 15.04 12.55
C PHE A 121 -12.92 15.25 13.59
N VAL A 122 -14.09 14.67 13.34
CA VAL A 122 -15.24 14.69 14.25
C VAL A 122 -15.69 13.27 14.56
N ALA A 123 -16.28 13.08 15.74
CA ALA A 123 -16.87 11.80 16.13
C ALA A 123 -18.06 11.49 15.23
N ASP A 124 -18.23 10.22 14.86
CA ASP A 124 -19.48 9.81 14.23
C ASP A 124 -20.67 10.02 15.19
N PRO A 125 -21.79 10.62 14.75
CA PRO A 125 -22.91 10.91 15.65
C PRO A 125 -23.58 9.64 16.20
N ASP A 126 -23.59 8.55 15.43
CA ASP A 126 -24.26 7.30 15.81
C ASP A 126 -23.33 6.38 16.62
N ALA A 127 -22.01 6.48 16.41
CA ALA A 127 -21.02 5.68 17.10
C ALA A 127 -19.80 6.50 17.56
N PRO A 128 -20.00 7.52 18.43
CA PRO A 128 -18.98 8.53 18.70
C PRO A 128 -17.71 7.98 19.33
N ASN A 129 -17.80 6.85 20.03
CA ASN A 129 -16.66 6.18 20.69
C ASN A 129 -15.97 5.11 19.82
N SER A 130 -16.46 4.88 18.61
CA SER A 130 -16.03 3.76 17.77
C SER A 130 -15.26 4.21 16.54
N TYR A 131 -15.64 5.33 15.93
CA TYR A 131 -14.96 5.86 14.75
C TYR A 131 -15.25 7.36 14.56
N THR A 132 -14.43 8.01 13.76
CA THR A 132 -14.71 9.35 13.24
C THR A 132 -15.74 9.28 12.12
N ASP A 133 -16.44 10.38 11.85
CA ASP A 133 -17.51 10.48 10.86
C ASP A 133 -17.33 9.60 9.61
N TRP A 134 -18.29 8.71 9.39
CA TRP A 134 -18.35 7.84 8.22
C TRP A 134 -19.77 7.63 7.75
N VAL A 135 -19.98 7.80 6.44
CA VAL A 135 -21.28 7.58 5.80
C VAL A 135 -21.13 6.55 4.68
N ALA A 136 -21.97 5.51 4.73
CA ALA A 136 -22.00 4.51 3.68
C ALA A 136 -22.22 5.15 2.29
N ASN A 137 -21.47 4.68 1.29
CA ASN A 137 -21.50 5.18 -0.10
C ASN A 137 -20.89 6.56 -0.32
N ARG A 138 -20.40 7.26 0.71
CA ARG A 138 -19.75 8.58 0.52
C ARG A 138 -18.43 8.47 -0.23
N ASN A 139 -17.52 7.64 0.28
CA ASN A 139 -16.18 7.49 -0.29
C ASN A 139 -16.03 6.21 -1.11
N ASP A 140 -16.80 5.18 -0.78
CA ASP A 140 -16.85 3.94 -1.54
C ASP A 140 -18.22 3.27 -1.46
N PRO A 141 -18.63 2.53 -2.51
CA PRO A 141 -19.95 1.92 -2.59
C PRO A 141 -20.08 0.60 -1.82
N TYR A 142 -19.02 0.06 -1.21
CA TYR A 142 -19.01 -1.36 -0.79
C TYR A 142 -18.74 -1.61 0.69
N LEU A 143 -17.96 -0.78 1.39
CA LEU A 143 -17.65 -0.99 2.81
C LEU A 143 -18.94 -0.89 3.64
N ARG A 144 -19.20 -1.89 4.48
CA ARG A 144 -20.40 -1.95 5.34
C ARG A 144 -20.13 -2.30 6.79
N GLY A 145 -18.87 -2.52 7.14
CA GLY A 145 -18.51 -2.77 8.53
C GLY A 145 -17.11 -3.33 8.67
N TRP A 146 -16.66 -3.43 9.91
CA TRP A 146 -15.29 -3.78 10.24
C TRP A 146 -15.20 -4.42 11.62
N ALA A 147 -14.06 -5.05 11.90
CA ALA A 147 -13.66 -5.46 13.23
C ALA A 147 -12.15 -5.34 13.36
N VAL A 148 -11.68 -4.92 14.54
CA VAL A 148 -10.25 -4.78 14.84
C VAL A 148 -9.95 -5.58 16.09
N THR A 149 -8.86 -6.34 16.07
CA THR A 149 -8.36 -7.09 17.22
C THR A 149 -6.87 -6.88 17.35
N ASN A 150 -6.39 -6.59 18.55
CA ASN A 150 -4.97 -6.66 18.87
C ASN A 150 -4.55 -8.12 18.89
N LYS A 151 -4.07 -8.61 17.75
CA LYS A 151 -3.80 -10.03 17.50
C LYS A 151 -2.55 -10.50 18.22
N ALA A 152 -1.54 -9.63 18.36
CA ALA A 152 -0.37 -9.93 19.17
C ALA A 152 -0.73 -10.06 20.65
N GLY A 153 -1.60 -9.17 21.15
CA GLY A 153 -2.09 -9.18 22.54
C GLY A 153 -1.05 -8.84 23.61
N VAL A 154 0.22 -8.63 23.23
CA VAL A 154 1.33 -8.41 24.18
C VAL A 154 1.53 -6.93 24.55
N ARG A 155 1.01 -5.99 23.76
CA ARG A 155 1.03 -4.54 24.06
C ARG A 155 -0.38 -3.99 24.26
N ASN A 156 -0.46 -2.79 24.82
CA ASN A 156 -1.72 -2.07 25.06
C ASN A 156 -2.75 -2.88 25.86
N ASN A 157 -2.30 -3.78 26.75
CA ASN A 157 -3.16 -4.66 27.55
C ASN A 157 -4.19 -5.45 26.70
N GLY A 158 -3.79 -5.86 25.49
CA GLY A 158 -4.66 -6.57 24.54
C GLY A 158 -5.77 -5.71 23.93
N GLN A 159 -5.85 -4.41 24.24
CA GLN A 159 -6.82 -3.51 23.63
C GLN A 159 -6.39 -3.17 22.20
N PRO A 160 -7.35 -3.05 21.26
CA PRO A 160 -7.06 -2.61 19.90
C PRO A 160 -6.63 -1.14 19.90
N GLY A 161 -5.63 -0.80 19.08
CA GLY A 161 -5.27 0.57 18.77
C GLY A 161 -6.05 1.11 17.58
N ASP A 162 -5.82 2.38 17.24
CA ASP A 162 -6.52 3.02 16.12
C ASP A 162 -6.20 2.32 14.79
N VAL A 163 -7.11 2.45 13.82
CA VAL A 163 -6.87 2.08 12.42
C VAL A 163 -7.26 3.25 11.53
N ILE A 164 -6.38 3.63 10.62
CA ILE A 164 -6.62 4.71 9.65
C ILE A 164 -7.08 4.06 8.36
N ILE A 165 -8.24 4.46 7.84
CA ILE A 165 -8.72 4.08 6.51
C ILE A 165 -8.82 5.34 5.68
N SER A 166 -8.02 5.44 4.62
CA SER A 166 -8.00 6.57 3.71
C SER A 166 -8.48 6.16 2.33
N TRP A 167 -9.30 7.00 1.70
CA TRP A 167 -9.81 6.77 0.35
C TRP A 167 -9.16 7.69 -0.66
N PHE A 168 -8.78 7.10 -1.78
CA PHE A 168 -8.17 7.80 -2.90
C PHE A 168 -8.87 7.47 -4.20
N LYS A 169 -8.70 8.37 -5.15
CA LYS A 169 -8.96 8.16 -6.56
C LYS A 169 -7.72 8.51 -7.38
N PRO A 170 -7.61 8.01 -8.62
CA PRO A 170 -6.60 8.45 -9.57
C PRO A 170 -6.52 9.97 -9.68
N LEU A 171 -5.30 10.48 -9.82
CA LEU A 171 -5.04 11.89 -10.07
C LEU A 171 -5.69 12.32 -11.40
N ASP A 172 -5.65 11.42 -12.39
CA ASP A 172 -6.19 11.57 -13.73
C ASP A 172 -6.86 10.25 -14.17
N GLU A 173 -8.02 10.33 -14.81
CA GLU A 173 -8.81 9.16 -15.25
C GLU A 173 -8.06 8.29 -16.27
N SER A 174 -7.10 8.85 -17.01
CA SER A 174 -6.26 8.05 -17.93
C SER A 174 -5.45 6.96 -17.21
N PHE A 175 -5.29 7.05 -15.89
CA PHE A 175 -4.61 6.01 -15.11
C PHE A 175 -5.49 4.81 -14.76
N ASP A 176 -6.81 4.89 -14.96
CA ASP A 176 -7.73 3.76 -14.79
C ASP A 176 -7.67 2.76 -15.95
N GLY A 177 -7.01 3.16 -17.03
CA GLY A 177 -7.01 2.41 -18.27
C GLY A 177 -8.19 2.79 -19.17
N PRO A 178 -8.16 2.34 -20.42
CA PRO A 178 -9.01 2.90 -21.49
C PRO A 178 -10.51 2.59 -21.35
N ASN A 179 -10.89 1.64 -20.50
CA ASN A 179 -12.27 1.13 -20.39
C ASN A 179 -12.86 1.29 -18.99
N TYR A 180 -12.19 2.03 -18.11
CA TYR A 180 -12.55 2.15 -16.70
C TYR A 180 -12.52 3.62 -16.28
N THR A 181 -13.18 3.94 -15.18
CA THR A 181 -13.30 5.31 -14.66
C THR A 181 -13.71 5.27 -13.21
N ASN A 182 -13.34 6.30 -12.45
CA ASN A 182 -13.70 6.47 -11.05
C ASN A 182 -13.23 5.31 -10.16
N GLU A 183 -12.03 4.80 -10.41
CA GLU A 183 -11.45 3.75 -9.55
C GLU A 183 -11.20 4.27 -8.13
N ILE A 184 -11.44 3.39 -7.16
CA ILE A 184 -11.32 3.71 -5.73
C ILE A 184 -10.24 2.86 -5.09
N TYR A 185 -9.31 3.52 -4.44
CA TYR A 185 -8.21 2.91 -3.70
C TYR A 185 -8.39 3.18 -2.22
N LEU A 186 -8.11 2.17 -1.40
CA LEU A 186 -8.12 2.28 0.05
C LEU A 186 -6.72 2.01 0.57
N MET A 187 -6.25 2.87 1.46
CA MET A 187 -5.09 2.58 2.30
C MET A 187 -5.56 2.35 3.73
N VAL A 188 -5.13 1.24 4.31
CA VAL A 188 -5.42 0.88 5.71
C VAL A 188 -4.11 0.88 6.48
N VAL A 189 -4.02 1.63 7.56
CA VAL A 189 -2.83 1.71 8.43
C VAL A 189 -3.19 1.23 9.82
N ASN A 190 -2.36 0.34 10.37
CA ASN A 190 -2.44 -0.01 11.77
C ASN A 190 -1.83 1.11 12.64
N GLY A 191 -2.67 1.81 13.40
CA GLY A 191 -2.26 2.88 14.32
C GLY A 191 -1.83 2.40 15.70
N LEU A 192 -1.88 1.09 16.01
CA LEU A 192 -1.36 0.58 17.27
C LEU A 192 0.16 0.65 17.28
N THR A 193 0.70 1.42 18.22
CA THR A 193 2.13 1.53 18.48
C THR A 193 2.39 1.45 19.98
N ASP A 194 3.62 1.13 20.35
CA ASP A 194 4.05 1.10 21.75
C ASP A 194 5.50 1.64 21.82
N PRO A 195 5.82 2.55 22.75
CA PRO A 195 7.16 3.13 22.86
C PRO A 195 8.28 2.13 23.13
N ALA A 196 7.94 0.94 23.66
CA ALA A 196 8.89 -0.13 23.95
C ALA A 196 8.64 -1.40 23.11
N GLY A 197 7.71 -1.35 22.15
CA GLY A 197 7.29 -2.48 21.33
C GLY A 197 7.95 -2.54 19.96
N THR A 198 8.17 -3.77 19.48
CA THR A 198 8.47 -3.99 18.06
C THR A 198 7.23 -3.74 17.20
N ALA A 199 7.39 -3.70 15.88
CA ALA A 199 6.23 -3.67 14.98
C ALA A 199 5.34 -4.91 15.18
N ALA A 200 5.92 -6.10 15.36
CA ALA A 200 5.18 -7.34 15.54
C ALA A 200 4.43 -7.39 16.88
N ASP A 201 4.97 -6.79 17.94
CA ASP A 201 4.32 -6.69 19.25
C ASP A 201 2.98 -5.92 19.20
N CYS A 202 2.80 -5.10 18.16
CA CYS A 202 1.63 -4.27 17.92
C CYS A 202 0.77 -4.77 16.74
N LEU A 203 0.91 -6.03 16.34
CA LEU A 203 0.13 -6.64 15.25
C LEU A 203 -1.37 -6.59 15.56
N GLN A 204 -2.13 -6.02 14.62
CA GLN A 204 -3.59 -6.04 14.64
C GLN A 204 -4.15 -6.85 13.48
N GLU A 205 -5.21 -7.62 13.75
CA GLU A 205 -6.09 -8.19 12.73
C GLU A 205 -7.19 -7.17 12.44
N ILE A 206 -7.28 -6.74 11.18
CA ILE A 206 -8.26 -5.76 10.72
C ILE A 206 -9.14 -6.43 9.67
N LYS A 207 -10.42 -6.56 9.96
CA LYS A 207 -11.43 -7.13 9.07
C LYS A 207 -12.24 -6.02 8.46
N LEU A 208 -12.40 -6.03 7.14
CA LEU A 208 -13.29 -5.14 6.39
C LEU A 208 -14.33 -5.97 5.65
N ASN A 209 -15.60 -5.63 5.82
CA ASN A 209 -16.72 -6.35 5.25
C ASN A 209 -17.35 -5.54 4.12
N PHE A 210 -17.38 -6.14 2.93
CA PHE A 210 -17.84 -5.49 1.72
C PHE A 210 -19.13 -6.10 1.17
N ALA A 211 -19.99 -5.22 0.69
CA ALA A 211 -21.22 -5.49 -0.05
C ALA A 211 -20.96 -5.42 -1.55
N PHE A 212 -20.13 -6.33 -2.07
CA PHE A 212 -19.83 -6.36 -3.50
C PHE A 212 -21.05 -6.75 -4.34
N PRO A 213 -21.24 -6.12 -5.52
CA PRO A 213 -22.21 -6.57 -6.49
C PRO A 213 -21.78 -7.91 -7.11
N SER A 214 -22.66 -8.50 -7.90
CA SER A 214 -22.29 -9.65 -8.74
C SER A 214 -21.11 -9.29 -9.66
N GLY A 215 -20.06 -10.10 -9.65
CA GLY A 215 -18.86 -9.92 -10.49
C GLY A 215 -17.60 -9.54 -9.72
N ILE A 216 -17.70 -8.78 -8.62
CA ILE A 216 -16.53 -8.44 -7.79
C ILE A 216 -16.42 -9.47 -6.67
N THR A 217 -15.29 -10.17 -6.62
CA THR A 217 -15.05 -11.25 -5.62
C THR A 217 -13.84 -11.01 -4.75
N GLY A 218 -13.06 -9.97 -5.02
CA GLY A 218 -11.75 -9.75 -4.47
C GLY A 218 -11.32 -8.29 -4.43
N VAL A 219 -10.11 -8.07 -3.96
CA VAL A 219 -9.38 -6.80 -4.07
C VAL A 219 -8.05 -7.05 -4.77
N ASP A 220 -7.55 -6.07 -5.52
CA ASP A 220 -6.18 -6.08 -6.00
C ASP A 220 -5.35 -5.30 -5.00
N MET A 221 -4.33 -5.95 -4.43
CA MET A 221 -3.52 -5.40 -3.34
C MET A 221 -2.06 -5.29 -3.77
N LEU A 222 -1.46 -4.14 -3.47
CA LEU A 222 -0.04 -3.91 -3.68
C LEU A 222 0.74 -4.42 -2.47
N ASP A 223 1.53 -5.48 -2.67
CA ASP A 223 2.43 -5.99 -1.63
C ASP A 223 3.55 -4.95 -1.38
N PRO A 224 3.63 -4.35 -0.18
CA PRO A 224 4.64 -3.33 0.10
C PRO A 224 6.07 -3.91 0.08
N ALA A 225 6.27 -5.21 0.33
CA ALA A 225 7.60 -5.81 0.36
C ALA A 225 8.16 -6.05 -1.05
N SER A 226 7.41 -6.78 -1.90
CA SER A 226 7.83 -7.07 -3.28
C SER A 226 7.52 -5.93 -4.27
N GLY A 227 6.57 -5.07 -3.92
CA GLY A 227 6.02 -4.05 -4.78
C GLY A 227 5.09 -4.59 -5.86
N GLN A 228 4.75 -5.88 -5.87
CA GLN A 228 3.88 -6.53 -6.86
C GLN A 228 2.40 -6.38 -6.50
N VAL A 229 1.53 -6.33 -7.51
CA VAL A 229 0.07 -6.37 -7.30
C VAL A 229 -0.41 -7.82 -7.34
N GLN A 230 -1.26 -8.19 -6.39
CA GLN A 230 -1.88 -9.50 -6.30
C GLN A 230 -3.38 -9.37 -6.10
N THR A 231 -4.16 -10.15 -6.85
CA THR A 231 -5.60 -10.28 -6.61
C THR A 231 -5.84 -11.22 -5.44
N GLN A 232 -6.49 -10.71 -4.40
CA GLN A 232 -6.93 -11.48 -3.24
C GLN A 232 -8.44 -11.72 -3.32
N THR A 233 -8.83 -12.96 -3.60
CA THR A 233 -10.24 -13.38 -3.50
C THR A 233 -10.69 -13.39 -2.04
N LEU A 234 -11.84 -12.78 -1.75
CA LEU A 234 -12.35 -12.66 -0.39
C LEU A 234 -13.39 -13.74 -0.08
N PRO A 235 -13.30 -14.45 1.06
CA PRO A 235 -14.36 -15.37 1.48
C PRO A 235 -15.67 -14.64 1.80
N ILE A 236 -16.80 -15.34 1.68
CA ILE A 236 -18.10 -14.83 2.15
C ILE A 236 -18.27 -15.21 3.61
N VAL A 237 -18.47 -14.21 4.48
CA VAL A 237 -18.75 -14.35 5.91
C VAL A 237 -20.01 -13.55 6.20
N ASN A 238 -21.04 -14.19 6.76
CA ASN A 238 -22.32 -13.54 7.08
C ASN A 238 -22.86 -12.67 5.92
N THR A 239 -22.91 -13.22 4.70
CA THR A 239 -23.36 -12.56 3.46
C THR A 239 -22.47 -11.46 2.89
N ARG A 240 -21.34 -11.13 3.52
CA ARG A 240 -20.39 -10.11 3.06
C ARG A 240 -19.08 -10.73 2.60
N ARG A 241 -18.40 -10.11 1.64
CA ARG A 241 -17.03 -10.45 1.28
C ARG A 241 -16.10 -9.84 2.32
N GLN A 242 -15.30 -10.65 3.00
CA GLN A 242 -14.45 -10.18 4.10
C GLN A 242 -12.98 -10.16 3.69
N LEU A 243 -12.36 -8.99 3.77
CA LEU A 243 -10.92 -8.82 3.73
C LEU A 243 -10.38 -8.89 5.15
N VAL A 244 -9.31 -9.67 5.34
CA VAL A 244 -8.57 -9.75 6.60
C VAL A 244 -7.15 -9.25 6.35
N LEU A 245 -6.73 -8.25 7.11
CA LEU A 245 -5.40 -7.67 7.06
C LEU A 245 -4.72 -7.91 8.42
N ASP A 246 -3.61 -8.65 8.39
CA ASP A 246 -2.72 -8.81 9.53
C ASP A 246 -1.58 -7.81 9.38
N LEU A 247 -1.69 -6.65 10.03
CA LEU A 247 -0.74 -5.56 9.90
C LEU A 247 0.04 -5.37 11.20
N ASN A 248 1.37 -5.41 11.14
CA ASN A 248 2.22 -5.01 12.26
C ASN A 248 1.97 -3.54 12.64
N GLY A 249 2.37 -3.14 13.84
CA GLY A 249 2.23 -1.76 14.31
C GLY A 249 2.84 -0.76 13.33
N GLY A 250 2.03 0.20 12.91
CA GLY A 250 2.40 1.22 11.93
C GLY A 250 2.36 0.76 10.46
N ASP A 251 2.28 -0.54 10.15
CA ASP A 251 2.25 -1.01 8.75
C ASP A 251 0.94 -0.65 8.05
N ALA A 252 0.98 -0.72 6.72
CA ALA A 252 -0.17 -0.42 5.88
C ALA A 252 -0.35 -1.37 4.70
N ALA A 253 -1.60 -1.46 4.26
CA ALA A 253 -2.01 -2.11 3.02
C ALA A 253 -2.64 -1.07 2.08
N LEU A 254 -2.34 -1.15 0.78
CA LEU A 254 -2.98 -0.36 -0.27
C LEU A 254 -3.65 -1.31 -1.26
N PHE A 255 -4.93 -1.13 -1.52
CA PHE A 255 -5.69 -1.96 -2.44
C PHE A 255 -6.78 -1.19 -3.18
N LYS A 256 -7.32 -1.78 -4.24
CA LYS A 256 -8.57 -1.38 -4.91
C LYS A 256 -9.50 -2.58 -5.09
N PHE A 257 -10.75 -2.35 -5.44
CA PHE A 257 -11.68 -3.43 -5.73
C PHE A 257 -11.32 -4.14 -7.04
N SER A 258 -11.36 -5.48 -7.07
CA SER A 258 -10.93 -6.25 -8.25
C SER A 258 -12.09 -6.34 -9.25
N ASP A 259 -12.25 -5.28 -10.04
CA ASP A 259 -13.24 -5.11 -11.11
C ASP A 259 -12.64 -5.26 -12.53
N GLY A 260 -11.34 -5.52 -12.61
CA GLY A 260 -10.59 -5.72 -13.85
C GLY A 260 -9.82 -4.49 -14.32
N ALA A 261 -10.03 -3.30 -13.74
CA ALA A 261 -9.19 -2.15 -14.06
C ALA A 261 -7.74 -2.40 -13.60
N PRO A 262 -6.73 -1.96 -14.37
CA PRO A 262 -5.35 -1.99 -13.92
C PRO A 262 -5.15 -1.26 -12.60
N PHE A 263 -4.17 -1.70 -11.83
CA PHE A 263 -3.76 -1.02 -10.61
C PHE A 263 -2.89 0.19 -10.98
N VAL A 264 -3.19 1.36 -10.42
CA VAL A 264 -2.52 2.63 -10.74
C VAL A 264 -1.01 2.54 -10.47
N GLY A 265 -0.20 3.07 -11.39
CA GLY A 265 1.27 2.98 -11.29
C GLY A 265 1.82 1.57 -11.51
N TRP A 266 0.96 0.62 -11.90
CA TRP A 266 1.31 -0.70 -12.36
C TRP A 266 0.87 -0.86 -13.82
N PRO A 267 1.78 -1.23 -14.73
CA PRO A 267 1.42 -1.40 -16.13
C PRO A 267 0.40 -2.53 -16.30
N ALA A 268 -0.67 -2.27 -17.06
CA ALA A 268 -1.66 -3.27 -17.42
C ALA A 268 -0.96 -4.49 -18.06
N PRO A 269 -1.40 -5.73 -17.78
CA PRO A 269 -0.84 -6.93 -18.39
C PRO A 269 -0.84 -6.80 -19.91
N ALA A 270 0.32 -6.98 -20.54
CA ALA A 270 0.40 -7.00 -21.99
C ALA A 270 -0.07 -8.38 -22.50
N ARG A 271 -0.83 -8.37 -23.59
CA ARG A 271 -1.22 -9.57 -24.32
C ARG A 271 -0.16 -9.87 -25.37
N LEU A 272 0.19 -11.15 -25.48
CA LEU A 272 1.09 -11.66 -26.50
C LEU A 272 0.31 -12.41 -27.57
N ILE A 273 0.62 -12.12 -28.83
CA ILE A 273 0.22 -12.93 -29.98
C ILE A 273 1.50 -13.42 -30.63
N LEU A 274 1.62 -14.74 -30.75
CA LEU A 274 2.80 -15.41 -31.28
C LEU A 274 2.55 -15.80 -32.73
N GLN A 275 3.49 -15.48 -33.60
CA GLN A 275 3.52 -15.90 -34.99
C GLN A 275 4.91 -16.42 -35.32
N LYS A 276 5.01 -17.43 -36.19
CA LYS A 276 6.29 -17.89 -36.72
C LYS A 276 6.59 -17.11 -38.01
N GLN A 277 7.76 -16.48 -38.09
CA GLN A 277 8.21 -15.79 -39.29
C GLN A 277 9.63 -16.25 -39.64
N SER A 278 9.78 -16.90 -40.81
CA SER A 278 11.08 -17.33 -41.37
C SER A 278 12.01 -18.00 -40.34
N ASN A 279 11.50 -19.01 -39.63
CA ASN A 279 12.19 -19.78 -38.57
C ASN A 279 12.47 -19.06 -37.25
N THR A 280 11.98 -17.84 -37.05
CA THR A 280 12.01 -17.13 -35.76
C THR A 280 10.61 -16.86 -35.25
N ALA A 281 10.47 -16.62 -33.94
CA ALA A 281 9.24 -16.18 -33.32
C ALA A 281 9.09 -14.66 -33.47
N ALA A 282 8.01 -14.25 -34.12
CA ALA A 282 7.49 -12.89 -34.11
C ALA A 282 6.43 -12.78 -33.02
N ILE A 283 6.56 -11.76 -32.18
CA ILE A 283 5.78 -11.56 -30.97
C ILE A 283 5.10 -10.20 -31.13
N SER A 284 3.79 -10.21 -31.25
CA SER A 284 2.98 -9.00 -31.20
C SER A 284 2.59 -8.74 -29.75
N LEU A 285 3.07 -7.62 -29.22
CA LEU A 285 2.75 -7.13 -27.88
C LEU A 285 1.61 -6.12 -27.99
N GLN A 286 0.52 -6.39 -27.30
CA GLN A 286 -0.60 -5.45 -27.15
C GLN A 286 -0.67 -5.05 -25.67
N GLY A 287 -0.41 -3.78 -25.38
CA GLY A 287 -0.44 -3.25 -24.02
C GLY A 287 -0.70 -1.75 -24.01
N ALA A 288 -0.51 -1.11 -22.86
CA ALA A 288 -0.65 0.34 -22.73
C ALA A 288 0.56 1.05 -23.36
N VAL A 289 0.32 1.93 -24.33
CA VAL A 289 1.39 2.74 -24.96
C VAL A 289 2.04 3.63 -23.89
N GLY A 290 3.36 3.69 -23.87
CA GLY A 290 4.17 4.38 -22.86
C GLY A 290 4.46 3.55 -21.61
N ALA A 291 3.83 2.39 -21.42
CA ALA A 291 4.13 1.50 -20.30
C ALA A 291 5.44 0.74 -20.52
N ARG A 292 6.11 0.38 -19.41
CA ARG A 292 7.34 -0.41 -19.43
C ARG A 292 7.03 -1.90 -19.30
N TYR A 293 7.62 -2.68 -20.19
CA TYR A 293 7.49 -4.14 -20.21
C TYR A 293 8.86 -4.80 -20.34
N GLN A 294 8.99 -5.95 -19.68
CA GLN A 294 10.11 -6.88 -19.85
C GLN A 294 9.58 -8.11 -20.57
N LEU A 295 10.12 -8.37 -21.76
CA LEU A 295 9.81 -9.57 -22.52
C LEU A 295 10.83 -10.64 -22.16
N GLU A 296 10.35 -11.83 -21.82
CA GLU A 296 11.19 -12.93 -21.37
C GLU A 296 10.84 -14.22 -22.08
N ALA A 297 11.80 -15.15 -22.11
CA ALA A 297 11.60 -16.48 -22.64
C ALA A 297 12.24 -17.58 -21.80
N ALA A 298 11.67 -18.78 -21.88
CA ALA A 298 12.18 -19.99 -21.25
C ALA A 298 12.01 -21.20 -22.18
N SER A 299 12.82 -22.24 -21.98
CA SER A 299 12.70 -23.52 -22.69
C SER A 299 11.56 -24.40 -22.17
N SER A 300 11.04 -24.11 -20.97
CA SER A 300 9.92 -24.83 -20.35
C SER A 300 8.99 -23.88 -19.60
N LEU A 301 7.68 -24.11 -19.66
CA LEU A 301 6.69 -23.31 -18.94
C LEU A 301 6.89 -23.31 -17.41
N ALA A 302 7.32 -24.44 -16.85
CA ALA A 302 7.57 -24.59 -15.41
C ALA A 302 8.91 -23.98 -14.94
N SER A 303 9.68 -23.34 -15.83
CA SER A 303 10.96 -22.73 -15.44
C SER A 303 10.74 -21.60 -14.45
N THR A 304 11.53 -21.56 -13.38
CA THR A 304 11.64 -20.39 -12.50
C THR A 304 12.64 -19.36 -13.03
N ASN A 305 13.50 -19.77 -13.98
CA ASN A 305 14.56 -18.96 -14.56
C ASN A 305 14.17 -18.56 -15.99
N TRP A 306 13.51 -17.42 -16.13
CA TRP A 306 13.16 -16.84 -17.42
C TRP A 306 14.26 -15.89 -17.87
N ALA A 307 14.74 -16.05 -19.11
CA ALA A 307 15.78 -15.19 -19.67
C ALA A 307 15.13 -13.94 -20.25
N MET A 308 15.64 -12.77 -19.86
CA MET A 308 15.23 -11.49 -20.44
C MET A 308 15.64 -11.42 -21.92
N LEU A 309 14.68 -11.14 -22.80
CA LEU A 309 14.92 -10.86 -24.21
C LEU A 309 15.15 -9.37 -24.44
N THR A 310 14.29 -8.53 -23.85
CA THR A 310 14.39 -7.07 -23.96
C THR A 310 13.57 -6.35 -22.88
N ASN A 311 13.93 -5.09 -22.64
CA ASN A 311 13.12 -4.11 -21.93
C ASN A 311 12.61 -3.08 -22.93
N LEU A 312 11.32 -2.75 -22.89
CA LEU A 312 10.72 -1.78 -23.80
C LEU A 312 9.78 -0.82 -23.08
N VAL A 313 9.84 0.45 -23.46
CA VAL A 313 8.73 1.39 -23.28
C VAL A 313 7.85 1.21 -24.51
N LEU A 314 6.62 0.74 -24.36
CA LEU A 314 5.77 0.33 -25.47
C LEU A 314 5.45 1.54 -26.37
N PRO A 315 5.99 1.63 -27.61
CA PRO A 315 5.86 2.84 -28.41
C PRO A 315 4.52 2.89 -29.18
N SER A 316 3.91 1.73 -29.41
CA SER A 316 2.64 1.55 -30.11
C SER A 316 1.96 0.25 -29.64
N SER A 317 0.66 0.14 -29.85
CA SER A 317 -0.10 -1.08 -29.55
C SER A 317 -0.98 -1.42 -30.75
N PRO A 318 -0.72 -2.52 -31.50
CA PRO A 318 0.32 -3.52 -31.26
C PRO A 318 1.76 -3.02 -31.54
N TYR A 319 2.75 -3.63 -30.87
CA TYR A 319 4.18 -3.51 -31.15
C TYR A 319 4.74 -4.89 -31.54
N MET A 320 5.57 -4.94 -32.58
CA MET A 320 6.16 -6.19 -33.05
C MET A 320 7.61 -6.31 -32.56
N PHE A 321 7.90 -7.43 -31.90
CA PHE A 321 9.25 -7.85 -31.52
C PHE A 321 9.59 -9.18 -32.21
N THR A 322 10.80 -9.31 -32.75
CA THR A 322 11.28 -10.57 -33.34
C THR A 322 12.37 -11.16 -32.47
N ASP A 323 12.15 -12.36 -31.94
CA ASP A 323 13.18 -13.12 -31.20
C ASP A 323 14.12 -13.82 -32.20
N THR A 324 15.19 -13.13 -32.58
CA THR A 324 16.21 -13.67 -33.50
C THR A 324 16.96 -14.88 -32.92
N THR A 325 16.92 -15.07 -31.60
CA THR A 325 17.57 -16.19 -30.89
C THR A 325 16.72 -17.46 -30.88
N SER A 326 15.48 -17.41 -31.38
CA SER A 326 14.58 -18.58 -31.46
C SER A 326 14.82 -19.46 -32.69
N SER A 327 15.77 -19.10 -33.56
CA SER A 327 16.08 -19.88 -34.75
C SER A 327 16.47 -21.32 -34.38
N ASN A 328 15.82 -22.29 -35.02
CA ASN A 328 16.01 -23.72 -34.78
C ASN A 328 15.71 -24.21 -33.35
N VAL A 329 15.04 -23.40 -32.52
CA VAL A 329 14.57 -23.83 -31.21
C VAL A 329 13.23 -24.58 -31.37
N SER A 330 13.19 -25.83 -30.92
CA SER A 330 12.00 -26.69 -31.07
C SER A 330 10.82 -26.25 -30.20
N THR A 331 11.10 -25.68 -29.01
CA THR A 331 10.08 -25.21 -28.09
C THR A 331 10.62 -24.03 -27.29
N ARG A 332 9.85 -22.94 -27.25
CA ARG A 332 10.15 -21.76 -26.45
C ARG A 332 8.86 -21.15 -25.94
N PHE A 333 8.86 -20.77 -24.68
CA PHE A 333 7.75 -20.11 -24.02
C PHE A 333 8.10 -18.64 -23.83
N TYR A 334 7.10 -17.78 -23.97
CA TYR A 334 7.26 -16.33 -23.86
C TYR A 334 6.32 -15.81 -22.79
N ARG A 335 6.78 -14.84 -22.01
CA ARG A 335 5.94 -14.05 -21.13
C ARG A 335 6.36 -12.60 -21.19
N VAL A 336 5.41 -11.73 -20.89
CA VAL A 336 5.66 -10.30 -20.74
C VAL A 336 5.29 -9.90 -19.34
N VAL A 337 6.21 -9.23 -18.69
CA VAL A 337 6.04 -8.75 -17.31
C VAL A 337 5.97 -7.23 -17.38
N GLY A 338 4.90 -6.68 -16.83
CA GLY A 338 4.81 -5.25 -16.62
C GLY A 338 5.81 -4.79 -15.57
N VAL A 339 6.60 -3.76 -15.86
CA VAL A 339 7.61 -3.22 -14.94
C VAL A 339 7.22 -1.80 -14.52
N PRO A 340 7.21 -1.46 -13.22
CA PRO A 340 6.86 -0.11 -12.76
C PRO A 340 7.83 1.01 -13.16
#